data_AF-A0A836BR18-F1
#
_entry.id   AF-A0A836BR18-F1
#
_cell.length_a   1.000
_cell.length_b   1.000
_cell.length_c   1.000
_cell.angle_alpha   90.00
_cell.angle_beta   90.00
_cell.angle_gamma   90.00
#
_symmetry.space_group_name_H-M   'P 1'
#
loop_
_entity.id
_entity.type
_entity.pdbx_description
1 polymer ?
#
loop_
_entity_poly.entity_id
_entity_poly.type
_entity_poly.pdbx_seq_one_letter_code
_entity_poly.pdbx_strand_id
1 'polypeptide(L)'
;MGRRAPSTVGALALALALTIPLAMASVPVYLYSNLDVVAGTTRVEVIHDSLRFFVKDAEIIQTDTQPDLSTAVGYVIPDNKAAYWSTERLASNPSKVAELRSFVSRGGALVLLDGARAETTSGATNGLVPLLDALLWGEPGASGCTGVPLLEYMLLQLRMKDTASPLYPYLGALDPKLKAAPGDGFALMTCSTGFALYSAWVEHKEQSHMRIWQIGSGQVVWLGSSFAKAHAKMFEEVMGIMLTLAAEGGVDLPSPSPADTPSPSPDAPDSPAEPDSPELSPPPKKSPPPPRKPPSPRKPPSPSRPSSPSTPDAPGSPEEPQAATPEDSPPPKKSPSPPRRPRSPPRTPPASPAVPEGEPVSPPPPTDPSSPPPKRSPPPPRPPPRSPRSPAVPGAPALPPPPKKSPPPAKSPPPPRTPRSPAMPLLPNEPAVPARSPPAPAVVASSHPSVAAPGQEAEAPVAPHRVAPALW
;
A
#
# COMPACT_ATOMS: atom_id res chain seq x y z
N MET A 1 -58.11 42.46 40.64
CA MET A 1 -58.01 41.68 39.39
C MET A 1 -56.85 42.26 38.59
N GLY A 2 -55.79 41.57 38.19
CA GLY A 2 -55.41 40.18 38.38
C GLY A 2 -53.91 39.99 38.08
N ARG A 3 -53.31 39.07 38.86
CA ARG A 3 -52.20 38.14 38.56
C ARG A 3 -50.80 38.69 38.20
N ARG A 4 -49.89 38.51 39.17
CA ARG A 4 -48.43 38.23 39.03
C ARG A 4 -48.23 37.03 38.07
N ALA A 5 -47.16 36.88 37.28
CA ALA A 5 -45.74 36.60 37.56
C ALA A 5 -45.15 35.97 36.25
N PRO A 6 -43.92 35.40 36.20
CA PRO A 6 -42.59 35.95 36.47
C PRO A 6 -41.59 35.68 35.32
N SER A 7 -40.45 36.36 35.42
CA SER A 7 -39.08 35.92 35.07
C SER A 7 -38.91 34.64 34.26
N THR A 8 -38.51 34.79 33.00
CA THR A 8 -37.85 33.71 32.24
C THR A 8 -36.40 33.63 32.72
N VAL A 9 -36.17 32.66 33.59
CA VAL A 9 -34.86 32.23 34.09
C VAL A 9 -33.98 31.86 32.90
N GLY A 10 -32.83 32.53 32.80
CA GLY A 10 -31.76 32.15 31.88
C GLY A 10 -31.23 30.78 32.26
N ALA A 11 -31.50 29.78 31.41
CA ALA A 11 -30.78 28.53 31.41
C ALA A 11 -29.44 28.76 30.71
N LEU A 12 -28.47 29.31 31.44
CA LEU A 12 -27.06 29.17 31.07
C LEU A 12 -26.75 27.67 31.22
N ALA A 13 -26.88 26.91 30.14
CA ALA A 13 -26.42 25.54 30.08
C ALA A 13 -24.91 25.57 30.28
N LEU A 14 -24.52 25.32 31.54
CA LEU A 14 -23.17 25.03 31.95
C LEU A 14 -22.81 23.69 31.30
N ALA A 15 -22.47 23.72 30.01
CA ALA A 15 -21.70 22.68 29.35
C ALA A 15 -20.32 22.74 30.02
N LEU A 16 -20.23 22.07 31.17
CA LEU A 16 -18.98 21.68 31.77
C LEU A 16 -18.35 20.77 30.71
N ALA A 17 -17.55 21.37 29.83
CA ALA A 17 -16.55 20.70 29.06
C ALA A 17 -15.61 20.06 30.08
N LEU A 18 -15.98 18.86 30.54
CA LEU A 18 -15.07 17.88 31.08
C LEU A 18 -14.12 17.53 29.94
N THR A 19 -13.20 18.44 29.64
CA THR A 19 -11.91 18.12 29.07
C THR A 19 -11.16 17.36 30.15
N ILE A 20 -11.63 16.15 30.45
CA ILE A 20 -10.77 15.12 31.02
C ILE A 20 -9.61 15.09 30.02
N PRO A 21 -8.37 15.38 30.43
CA PRO A 21 -7.25 15.06 29.59
C PRO A 21 -7.35 13.55 29.43
N LEU A 22 -7.91 13.08 28.31
CA LEU A 22 -7.70 11.72 27.89
C LEU A 22 -6.19 11.62 27.85
N ALA A 23 -5.62 10.95 28.85
CA ALA A 23 -4.26 10.48 28.77
C ALA A 23 -4.21 9.80 27.41
N MET A 24 -3.50 10.41 26.46
CA MET A 24 -3.40 9.90 25.10
C MET A 24 -2.79 8.52 25.26
N ALA A 25 -3.66 7.51 25.26
CA ALA A 25 -3.22 6.13 25.37
C ALA A 25 -2.29 5.92 24.19
N SER A 26 -1.13 5.30 24.43
CA SER A 26 -0.18 5.03 23.37
C SER A 26 -0.91 4.29 22.25
N VAL A 27 -0.79 4.81 21.04
CA VAL A 27 -1.61 4.36 19.93
C VAL A 27 -0.88 3.21 19.23
N PRO A 28 -1.43 1.99 19.18
CA PRO A 28 -0.69 0.85 18.67
C PRO A 28 -0.54 0.91 17.15
N VAL A 29 0.71 0.80 16.71
CA VAL A 29 1.10 0.68 15.30
C VAL A 29 1.87 -0.63 15.15
N TYR A 30 1.35 -1.52 14.32
CA TYR A 30 2.01 -2.80 14.05
C TYR A 30 3.02 -2.67 12.92
N LEU A 31 4.18 -3.29 13.09
CA LEU A 31 5.20 -3.44 12.06
C LEU A 31 5.41 -4.93 11.76
N TYR A 32 5.08 -5.33 10.54
CA TYR A 32 5.35 -6.69 10.10
C TYR A 32 6.86 -6.92 9.93
N SER A 33 7.41 -7.84 10.70
CA SER A 33 8.85 -8.11 10.85
C SER A 33 9.23 -9.55 10.55
N ASN A 34 8.38 -10.30 9.84
CA ASN A 34 8.71 -11.66 9.42
C ASN A 34 9.91 -11.67 8.46
N LEU A 35 11.04 -12.23 8.89
CA LEU A 35 12.28 -12.24 8.13
C LEU A 35 12.27 -13.13 6.88
N ASP A 36 11.21 -13.90 6.66
CA ASP A 36 10.98 -14.58 5.37
C ASP A 36 10.44 -13.62 4.31
N VAL A 37 9.71 -12.58 4.72
CA VAL A 37 9.09 -11.57 3.86
C VAL A 37 9.95 -10.30 3.77
N VAL A 38 10.53 -9.88 4.89
CA VAL A 38 11.35 -8.67 5.01
C VAL A 38 12.84 -9.02 4.80
N ALA A 39 13.54 -8.25 3.96
CA ALA A 39 14.95 -8.45 3.68
C ALA A 39 15.88 -7.98 4.82
N GLY A 40 15.84 -8.70 5.94
CA GLY A 40 16.78 -8.57 7.05
C GLY A 40 16.32 -7.66 8.19
N THR A 41 16.98 -7.82 9.34
CA THR A 41 16.68 -7.11 10.58
C THR A 41 16.98 -5.62 10.50
N THR A 42 18.06 -5.24 9.82
CA THR A 42 18.44 -3.82 9.63
C THR A 42 17.31 -3.01 8.98
N ARG A 43 16.59 -3.61 8.02
CA ARG A 43 15.44 -2.94 7.39
C ARG A 43 14.31 -2.72 8.41
N VAL A 44 13.99 -3.74 9.21
CA VAL A 44 12.98 -3.64 10.26
C VAL A 44 13.34 -2.56 11.27
N GLU A 45 14.61 -2.50 11.70
CA GLU A 45 15.13 -1.49 12.63
C GLU A 45 15.00 -0.07 12.06
N VAL A 46 15.40 0.14 10.80
CA VAL A 46 15.26 1.45 10.14
C VAL A 46 13.80 1.90 10.06
N ILE A 47 12.89 1.00 9.68
CA ILE A 47 11.45 1.33 9.61
C ILE A 47 10.91 1.62 11.01
N HIS A 48 11.25 0.79 11.99
CA HIS A 48 10.83 0.97 13.37
C HIS A 48 11.33 2.29 13.97
N ASP A 49 12.58 2.66 13.73
CA ASP A 49 13.14 3.94 14.20
C ASP A 49 12.49 5.13 13.50
N SER A 50 12.17 4.99 12.21
CA SER A 50 11.41 6.00 11.46
C SER A 50 10.01 6.17 12.06
N LEU A 51 9.32 5.07 12.36
CA LEU A 51 8.00 5.11 12.99
C LEU A 51 8.03 5.78 14.36
N ARG A 52 9.01 5.46 15.19
CA ARG A 52 9.20 6.12 16.50
C ARG A 52 9.47 7.61 16.37
N PHE A 53 10.18 8.02 15.33
CA PHE A 53 10.52 9.43 15.11
C PHE A 53 9.32 10.24 14.61
N PHE A 54 8.56 9.71 13.64
CA PHE A 54 7.51 10.47 12.97
C PHE A 54 6.11 10.30 13.59
N VAL A 55 5.81 9.15 14.21
CA VAL A 55 4.51 8.90 14.83
C VAL A 55 4.63 9.09 16.33
N LYS A 56 4.42 10.33 16.76
CA LYS A 56 4.52 10.70 18.17
C LYS A 56 3.53 9.89 19.01
N ASP A 57 3.98 9.44 20.19
CA ASP A 57 3.17 8.72 21.17
C ASP A 57 2.64 7.35 20.69
N ALA A 58 3.13 6.84 19.55
CA ALA A 58 2.79 5.51 19.06
C ALA A 58 3.55 4.40 19.82
N GLU A 59 2.83 3.33 20.12
CA GLU A 59 3.42 2.07 20.56
C GLU A 59 3.70 1.19 19.33
N ILE A 60 4.98 1.10 18.94
CA ILE A 60 5.36 0.29 17.78
C ILE A 60 5.53 -1.17 18.22
N ILE A 61 4.66 -2.05 17.73
CA ILE A 61 4.64 -3.48 18.05
C ILE A 61 5.09 -4.27 16.82
N GLN A 62 6.19 -5.01 16.93
CA GLN A 62 6.68 -5.86 15.84
C GLN A 62 5.99 -7.22 15.85
N THR A 63 5.62 -7.74 14.68
CA THR A 63 4.92 -9.03 14.54
C THR A 63 5.44 -9.82 13.36
N ASP A 64 5.57 -11.13 13.50
CA ASP A 64 5.98 -12.04 12.41
C ASP A 64 4.79 -12.64 11.64
N THR A 65 3.57 -12.34 12.09
CA THR A 65 2.30 -12.77 11.51
C THR A 65 1.32 -11.59 11.51
N GLN A 66 0.26 -11.66 10.69
CA GLN A 66 -0.81 -10.67 10.74
C GLN A 66 -1.41 -10.61 12.16
N PRO A 67 -1.31 -9.47 12.87
CA PRO A 67 -1.87 -9.33 14.21
C PRO A 67 -3.37 -9.09 14.19
N ASP A 68 -4.00 -9.14 15.38
CA ASP A 68 -5.33 -8.58 15.58
C ASP A 68 -5.28 -7.05 15.46
N LEU A 69 -6.05 -6.50 14.52
CA LEU A 69 -6.07 -5.07 14.20
C LEU A 69 -7.24 -4.32 14.85
N SER A 70 -7.92 -4.91 15.83
CA SER A 70 -9.10 -4.31 16.48
C SER A 70 -8.82 -2.97 17.18
N THR A 71 -7.63 -2.79 17.75
CA THR A 71 -7.22 -1.57 18.48
C THR A 71 -6.15 -0.76 17.76
N ALA A 72 -5.60 -1.28 16.66
CA ALA A 72 -4.55 -0.64 15.87
C ALA A 72 -5.05 0.64 15.20
N VAL A 73 -4.15 1.62 15.01
CA VAL A 73 -4.37 2.71 14.05
C VAL A 73 -3.55 2.53 12.78
N GLY A 74 -2.47 1.76 12.87
CA GLY A 74 -1.49 1.61 11.82
C GLY A 74 -1.02 0.18 11.68
N TYR A 75 -0.85 -0.27 10.44
CA TYR A 75 -0.15 -1.51 10.16
C TYR A 75 0.78 -1.32 8.96
N VAL A 76 2.07 -1.57 9.16
CA VAL A 76 3.12 -1.41 8.16
C VAL A 76 3.59 -2.78 7.69
N ILE A 77 3.50 -3.03 6.39
CA ILE A 77 3.86 -4.30 5.74
C ILE A 77 4.99 -4.04 4.73
N PRO A 78 6.25 -4.34 5.08
CA PRO A 78 7.33 -4.39 4.12
C PRO A 78 7.31 -5.72 3.36
N ASP A 79 7.41 -5.69 2.02
CA ASP A 79 7.49 -6.89 1.17
C ASP A 79 8.66 -6.72 0.20
N ASN A 80 9.75 -7.47 0.37
CA ASN A 80 10.86 -7.42 -0.61
C ASN A 80 11.74 -8.68 -0.67
N LYS A 81 11.50 -9.69 0.18
CA LYS A 81 12.17 -11.00 0.11
C LYS A 81 11.20 -12.09 -0.36
N ALA A 82 10.05 -12.22 0.28
CA ALA A 82 8.95 -13.11 -0.12
C ALA A 82 7.62 -12.37 -0.01
N ALA A 83 6.53 -12.95 -0.53
CA ALA A 83 5.25 -12.23 -0.61
C ALA A 83 4.49 -12.36 0.70
N TYR A 84 4.13 -11.22 1.28
CA TYR A 84 3.19 -11.18 2.41
C TYR A 84 1.94 -11.99 2.08
N TRP A 85 1.41 -11.79 0.86
CA TRP A 85 0.25 -12.52 0.33
C TRP A 85 0.37 -14.05 0.46
N SER A 86 1.50 -14.61 0.04
CA SER A 86 1.74 -16.06 0.09
C SER A 86 2.10 -16.55 1.48
N THR A 87 2.92 -15.79 2.22
CA THR A 87 3.40 -16.18 3.56
C THR A 87 2.25 -16.22 4.57
N GLU A 88 1.37 -15.22 4.55
CA GLU A 88 0.18 -15.19 5.41
C GLU A 88 -0.98 -16.07 4.89
N ARG A 89 -0.80 -16.66 3.70
CA ARG A 89 -1.78 -17.53 3.00
C ARG A 89 -3.11 -16.85 2.73
N LEU A 90 -3.08 -15.58 2.35
CA LEU A 90 -4.28 -14.74 2.21
C LEU A 90 -5.25 -15.25 1.14
N ALA A 91 -4.74 -15.83 0.05
CA ALA A 91 -5.57 -16.46 -0.99
C ALA A 91 -6.49 -17.57 -0.44
N SER A 92 -6.02 -18.32 0.56
CA SER A 92 -6.78 -19.42 1.19
C SER A 92 -7.45 -19.01 2.50
N ASN A 93 -7.24 -17.78 2.96
CA ASN A 93 -7.77 -17.27 4.23
C ASN A 93 -8.43 -15.90 4.02
N PRO A 94 -9.66 -15.87 3.46
CA PRO A 94 -10.36 -14.63 3.19
C PRO A 94 -10.66 -13.82 4.46
N SER A 95 -10.73 -14.45 5.62
CA SER A 95 -10.96 -13.76 6.90
C SER A 95 -9.83 -12.77 7.23
N LYS A 96 -8.57 -13.10 6.93
CA LYS A 96 -7.44 -12.17 7.13
C LYS A 96 -7.53 -10.95 6.21
N VAL A 97 -7.95 -11.14 4.97
CA VAL A 97 -8.18 -10.03 4.03
C VAL A 97 -9.36 -9.18 4.49
N ALA A 98 -10.45 -9.80 4.93
CA ALA A 98 -11.62 -9.11 5.47
C ALA A 98 -11.28 -8.30 6.71
N GLU A 99 -10.42 -8.82 7.60
CA GLU A 99 -9.90 -8.10 8.76
C GLU A 99 -9.10 -6.86 8.34
N LEU A 100 -8.16 -6.98 7.42
CA LEU A 100 -7.40 -5.84 6.89
C LEU A 100 -8.32 -4.79 6.27
N ARG A 101 -9.27 -5.22 5.43
CA ARG A 101 -10.24 -4.32 4.81
C ARG A 101 -11.13 -3.65 5.86
N SER A 102 -11.55 -4.36 6.89
CA SER A 102 -12.36 -3.83 7.98
C SER A 102 -11.57 -2.84 8.83
N PHE A 103 -10.32 -3.14 9.16
CA PHE A 103 -9.39 -2.22 9.83
C PHE A 103 -9.26 -0.89 9.06
N VAL A 104 -8.96 -0.95 7.76
CA VAL A 104 -8.85 0.27 6.93
C VAL A 104 -10.19 1.00 6.86
N SER A 105 -11.29 0.28 6.62
CA SER A 105 -12.63 0.89 6.50
C SER A 105 -13.05 1.69 7.74
N ARG A 106 -12.57 1.30 8.92
CA ARG A 106 -12.83 1.97 10.21
C ARG A 106 -11.91 3.16 10.52
N GLY A 107 -11.00 3.54 9.62
CA GLY A 107 -10.08 4.67 9.83
C GLY A 107 -8.61 4.28 9.96
N GLY A 108 -8.28 2.98 9.91
CA GLY A 108 -6.90 2.53 9.99
C GLY A 108 -6.06 2.91 8.76
N ALA A 109 -4.75 3.10 8.96
CA ALA A 109 -3.78 3.26 7.89
C ALA A 109 -3.00 1.96 7.66
N LEU A 110 -3.16 1.37 6.47
CA LEU A 110 -2.37 0.24 6.01
C LEU A 110 -1.26 0.74 5.08
N VAL A 111 -0.02 0.68 5.55
CA VAL A 111 1.15 1.14 4.79
C VAL A 111 1.90 -0.06 4.22
N LEU A 112 1.97 -0.14 2.90
CA LEU A 112 2.63 -1.19 2.15
C LEU A 112 3.94 -0.68 1.57
N LEU A 113 5.06 -1.34 1.87
CA LEU A 113 6.38 -0.86 1.46
C LEU A 113 7.00 -1.78 0.41
N ASP A 114 7.43 -1.17 -0.69
CA ASP A 114 8.14 -1.77 -1.82
C ASP A 114 7.27 -2.78 -2.60
N GLY A 115 7.43 -4.07 -2.33
CA GLY A 115 6.81 -5.17 -3.03
C GLY A 115 7.50 -5.54 -4.34
N ALA A 116 8.41 -4.73 -4.89
CA ALA A 116 9.04 -5.05 -6.16
C ALA A 116 9.92 -6.29 -6.05
N ARG A 117 9.88 -7.10 -7.10
CA ARG A 117 10.75 -8.25 -7.26
C ARG A 117 11.56 -8.12 -8.52
N ALA A 118 12.85 -8.41 -8.37
CA ALA A 118 13.73 -8.60 -9.49
C ALA A 118 13.15 -9.68 -10.40
N GLU A 119 13.09 -9.35 -11.69
CA GLU A 119 12.45 -10.13 -12.74
C GLU A 119 12.93 -11.57 -12.81
N THR A 120 11.96 -12.50 -12.75
CA THR A 120 11.94 -13.63 -13.67
C THR A 120 11.71 -13.11 -15.09
N THR A 121 12.02 -13.89 -16.12
CA THR A 121 11.95 -13.57 -17.57
C THR A 121 10.64 -12.96 -18.12
N SER A 122 9.63 -12.71 -17.28
CA SER A 122 8.25 -12.33 -17.60
C SER A 122 7.86 -10.88 -17.24
N GLY A 123 8.77 -10.04 -16.73
CA GLY A 123 8.45 -8.67 -16.33
C GLY A 123 8.42 -8.45 -14.81
N ALA A 124 8.69 -7.21 -14.36
CA ALA A 124 8.78 -6.88 -12.95
C ALA A 124 7.45 -7.16 -12.27
N THR A 125 7.49 -7.93 -11.19
CA THR A 125 6.30 -8.25 -10.40
C THR A 125 6.33 -7.47 -9.10
N ASN A 126 5.15 -7.20 -8.56
CA ASN A 126 5.03 -6.65 -7.22
C ASN A 126 4.21 -7.62 -6.35
N GLY A 127 4.83 -8.12 -5.27
CA GLY A 127 4.24 -9.11 -4.37
C GLY A 127 2.98 -8.64 -3.62
N LEU A 128 2.74 -7.33 -3.60
CA LEU A 128 1.61 -6.69 -2.94
C LEU A 128 0.40 -6.50 -3.87
N VAL A 129 0.54 -6.68 -5.19
CA VAL A 129 -0.58 -6.50 -6.14
C VAL A 129 -1.78 -7.39 -5.80
N PRO A 130 -1.63 -8.70 -5.52
CA PRO A 130 -2.77 -9.53 -5.13
C PRO A 130 -3.46 -9.06 -3.84
N LEU A 131 -2.71 -8.47 -2.90
CA LEU A 131 -3.28 -7.88 -1.69
C LEU A 131 -4.09 -6.62 -2.04
N LEU A 132 -3.55 -5.73 -2.88
CA LEU A 132 -4.26 -4.53 -3.34
C LEU A 132 -5.55 -4.88 -4.07
N ASP A 133 -5.51 -5.87 -4.97
CA ASP A 133 -6.68 -6.41 -5.66
C ASP A 133 -7.78 -6.86 -4.68
N ALA A 134 -7.40 -7.69 -3.70
CA ALA A 134 -8.32 -8.23 -2.74
C ALA A 134 -8.91 -7.16 -1.80
N LEU A 135 -8.11 -6.16 -1.39
CA LEU A 135 -8.56 -5.08 -0.52
C LEU A 135 -9.50 -4.10 -1.23
N LEU A 136 -9.17 -3.71 -2.46
CA LEU A 136 -9.90 -2.67 -3.19
C LEU A 136 -11.16 -3.22 -3.85
N TRP A 137 -11.06 -4.41 -4.46
CA TRP A 137 -12.10 -4.92 -5.36
C TRP A 137 -12.63 -6.30 -4.97
N GLY A 138 -11.91 -7.03 -4.12
CA GLY A 138 -12.30 -8.38 -3.71
C GLY A 138 -12.00 -9.46 -4.76
N GLU A 139 -11.45 -9.08 -5.92
CA GLU A 139 -11.11 -10.00 -7.01
C GLU A 139 -9.67 -9.75 -7.51
N PRO A 140 -8.87 -10.81 -7.75
CA PRO A 140 -7.53 -10.69 -8.34
C PRO A 140 -7.53 -9.97 -9.70
N GLY A 141 -6.54 -9.11 -9.94
CA GLY A 141 -6.33 -8.36 -11.18
C GLY A 141 -7.18 -7.09 -11.34
N ALA A 142 -8.18 -6.86 -10.48
CA ALA A 142 -9.12 -5.76 -10.65
C ALA A 142 -8.54 -4.36 -10.35
N SER A 143 -7.44 -4.26 -9.60
CA SER A 143 -6.80 -2.95 -9.33
C SER A 143 -6.11 -2.35 -10.55
N GLY A 144 -5.88 -3.15 -11.60
CA GLY A 144 -5.06 -2.76 -12.75
C GLY A 144 -3.63 -2.39 -12.35
N CYS A 145 -3.18 -2.78 -11.14
CA CYS A 145 -1.86 -2.48 -10.65
C CYS A 145 -0.83 -3.47 -11.20
N THR A 146 0.29 -2.97 -11.71
CA THR A 146 1.43 -3.78 -12.13
C THR A 146 2.73 -3.13 -11.70
N GLY A 147 3.63 -3.93 -11.15
CA GLY A 147 4.99 -3.51 -10.85
C GLY A 147 5.72 -3.09 -12.13
N VAL A 148 6.55 -2.06 -12.04
CA VAL A 148 7.35 -1.56 -13.15
C VAL A 148 8.80 -1.48 -12.68
N PRO A 149 9.77 -2.02 -13.45
CA PRO A 149 11.16 -1.92 -13.07
C PRO A 149 11.64 -0.48 -13.27
N LEU A 150 12.42 0.02 -12.31
CA LEU A 150 13.15 1.25 -12.47
C LEU A 150 14.47 0.96 -13.21
N LEU A 151 14.44 1.08 -14.54
CA LEU A 151 15.58 0.76 -15.41
C LEU A 151 16.55 1.93 -15.58
N GLU A 152 16.08 3.16 -15.41
CA GLU A 152 16.84 4.37 -15.64
C GLU A 152 16.58 5.40 -14.53
N TYR A 153 17.40 6.45 -14.50
CA TYR A 153 17.16 7.58 -13.62
C TYR A 153 15.83 8.25 -13.98
N MET A 154 14.98 8.46 -12.97
CA MET A 154 13.67 9.05 -13.15
C MET A 154 13.48 10.24 -12.20
N LEU A 155 12.91 11.32 -12.74
CA LEU A 155 12.48 12.46 -11.94
C LEU A 155 10.96 12.38 -11.75
N LEU A 156 10.56 11.96 -10.55
CA LEU A 156 9.17 11.86 -10.13
C LEU A 156 8.71 13.23 -9.62
N GLN A 157 7.46 13.59 -9.91
CA GLN A 157 6.87 14.86 -9.48
C GLN A 157 5.81 14.60 -8.42
N LEU A 158 5.78 15.46 -7.40
CA LEU A 158 4.65 15.55 -6.46
C LEU A 158 3.39 15.95 -7.23
N ARG A 159 2.30 15.20 -7.05
CA ARG A 159 1.00 15.43 -7.71
C ARG A 159 -0.02 16.12 -6.82
N MET A 160 0.32 16.41 -5.57
CA MET A 160 -0.52 17.18 -4.65
C MET A 160 -0.52 18.66 -5.06
N LYS A 161 -1.36 19.01 -6.03
CA LYS A 161 -1.55 20.39 -6.52
C LYS A 161 -2.82 21.05 -5.99
N ASP A 162 -3.81 20.23 -5.66
CA ASP A 162 -5.09 20.71 -5.20
C ASP A 162 -5.00 21.13 -3.73
N THR A 163 -5.00 22.43 -3.49
CA THR A 163 -5.03 23.02 -2.14
C THR A 163 -6.33 22.71 -1.40
N ALA A 164 -7.39 22.31 -2.12
CA ALA A 164 -8.65 21.88 -1.52
C ALA A 164 -8.60 20.42 -1.03
N SER A 165 -7.59 19.64 -1.41
CA SER A 165 -7.39 18.31 -0.84
C SER A 165 -7.15 18.44 0.66
N PRO A 166 -7.86 17.69 1.50
CA PRO A 166 -7.67 17.78 2.94
C PRO A 166 -6.33 17.16 3.40
N LEU A 167 -5.64 16.43 2.52
CA LEU A 167 -4.25 16.01 2.72
C LEU A 167 -3.22 17.11 2.40
N TYR A 168 -3.61 18.18 1.69
CA TYR A 168 -2.69 19.23 1.25
C TYR A 168 -1.91 19.90 2.39
N PRO A 169 -2.51 20.23 3.56
CA PRO A 169 -1.77 20.82 4.67
C PRO A 169 -0.60 19.95 5.16
N TYR A 170 -0.71 18.63 4.98
CA TYR A 170 0.27 17.66 5.45
C TYR A 170 1.26 17.27 4.34
N LEU A 171 0.77 16.96 3.13
CA LEU A 171 1.57 16.43 2.04
C LEU A 171 2.00 17.49 1.01
N GLY A 172 1.37 18.66 0.99
CA GLY A 172 1.69 19.74 0.04
C GLY A 172 3.04 20.43 0.31
N ALA A 173 3.59 20.25 1.51
CA ALA A 173 4.89 20.80 1.91
C ALA A 173 6.09 19.89 1.57
N LEU A 174 5.85 18.69 1.01
CA LEU A 174 6.92 17.78 0.61
C LEU A 174 7.70 18.34 -0.58
N ASP A 175 8.94 17.85 -0.79
CA ASP A 175 9.76 18.28 -1.92
C ASP A 175 9.01 18.03 -3.25
N PRO A 176 8.83 19.03 -4.12
CA PRO A 176 8.07 18.85 -5.36
C PRO A 176 8.65 17.81 -6.31
N LYS A 177 9.91 17.38 -6.11
CA LYS A 177 10.63 16.47 -6.99
C LYS A 177 11.34 15.38 -6.19
N LEU A 178 11.22 14.15 -6.67
CA LEU A 178 11.96 13.01 -6.15
C LEU A 178 12.81 12.42 -7.28
N LYS A 179 14.11 12.26 -7.04
CA LYS A 179 15.02 11.55 -7.94
C LYS A 179 15.09 10.10 -7.53
N ALA A 180 14.74 9.20 -8.44
CA ALA A 180 14.88 7.76 -8.26
C ALA A 180 15.93 7.22 -9.24
N ALA A 181 16.78 6.33 -8.77
CA ALA A 181 17.79 5.65 -9.59
C ALA A 181 17.67 4.12 -9.46
N PRO A 182 18.03 3.36 -10.50
CA PRO A 182 18.12 1.90 -10.42
C PRO A 182 19.05 1.49 -9.27
N GLY A 183 18.65 0.48 -8.50
CA GLY A 183 19.44 -0.04 -7.38
C GLY A 183 19.36 0.78 -6.08
N ASP A 184 18.70 1.94 -6.06
CA ASP A 184 18.51 2.73 -4.83
C ASP A 184 17.42 2.16 -3.90
N GLY A 185 16.88 0.97 -4.20
CA GLY A 185 15.79 0.37 -3.44
C GLY A 185 14.44 1.01 -3.74
N PHE A 186 14.23 1.44 -4.98
CA PHE A 186 13.01 2.06 -5.45
C PHE A 186 12.24 1.14 -6.39
N ALA A 187 10.93 1.07 -6.17
CA ALA A 187 9.94 0.33 -6.94
C ALA A 187 8.96 1.27 -7.61
N LEU A 188 8.58 1.00 -8.85
CA LEU A 188 7.51 1.72 -9.53
C LEU A 188 6.30 0.82 -9.70
N MET A 189 5.12 1.44 -9.80
CA MET A 189 3.87 0.76 -10.08
C MET A 189 2.98 1.62 -10.95
N THR A 190 2.37 1.02 -11.95
CA THR A 190 1.26 1.60 -12.72
C THR A 190 -0.03 1.02 -12.18
N CYS A 191 -1.06 1.83 -11.94
CA CYS A 191 -2.37 1.38 -11.47
C CYS A 191 -3.47 2.16 -12.20
N SER A 192 -4.66 1.56 -12.34
CA SER A 192 -5.82 2.25 -12.93
C SER A 192 -6.54 3.18 -11.95
N THR A 193 -6.36 2.97 -10.64
CA THR A 193 -7.06 3.71 -9.58
C THR A 193 -6.12 4.17 -8.47
N GLY A 194 -6.64 4.97 -7.54
CA GLY A 194 -5.87 5.56 -6.44
C GLY A 194 -5.17 6.85 -6.84
N PHE A 195 -4.82 7.66 -5.85
CA PHE A 195 -4.12 8.92 -6.05
C PHE A 195 -2.60 8.69 -6.01
N ALA A 196 -1.92 8.92 -7.13
CA ALA A 196 -0.46 8.88 -7.16
C ALA A 196 0.11 10.14 -6.50
N LEU A 197 0.79 10.01 -5.36
CA LEU A 197 1.41 11.16 -4.68
C LEU A 197 2.68 11.61 -5.40
N TYR A 198 3.52 10.66 -5.80
CA TYR A 198 4.68 10.90 -6.67
C TYR A 198 4.58 10.01 -7.90
N SER A 199 4.65 10.63 -9.09
CA SER A 199 4.63 9.87 -10.36
C SER A 199 5.39 10.58 -11.48
N ALA A 200 5.72 9.81 -12.51
CA ALA A 200 6.18 10.29 -13.81
C ALA A 200 5.32 9.68 -14.92
N TRP A 201 5.29 10.34 -16.07
CA TRP A 201 4.62 9.82 -17.26
C TRP A 201 5.70 9.28 -18.21
N VAL A 202 5.62 7.99 -18.51
CA VAL A 202 6.54 7.29 -19.42
C VAL A 202 5.69 6.55 -20.42
N GLU A 203 5.92 6.79 -21.73
CA GLU A 203 5.14 6.16 -22.81
C GLU A 203 3.61 6.28 -22.61
N HIS A 204 3.14 7.47 -22.22
CA HIS A 204 1.72 7.75 -21.93
C HIS A 204 1.12 6.96 -20.77
N LYS A 205 1.93 6.29 -19.95
CA LYS A 205 1.48 5.61 -18.73
C LYS A 205 2.01 6.30 -17.49
N GLU A 206 1.15 6.49 -16.50
CA GLU A 206 1.55 7.02 -15.20
C GLU A 206 2.26 5.94 -14.39
N GLN A 207 3.56 6.13 -14.17
CA GLN A 207 4.36 5.30 -13.27
C GLN A 207 4.47 6.01 -11.92
N SER A 208 3.81 5.46 -10.92
CA SER A 208 3.78 5.99 -9.56
C SER A 208 4.82 5.33 -8.67
N HIS A 209 5.34 6.11 -7.74
CA HIS A 209 6.28 5.67 -6.72
C HIS A 209 5.69 5.72 -5.31
N MET A 210 4.59 6.47 -5.15
CA MET A 210 3.75 6.46 -3.97
C MET A 210 2.31 6.59 -4.44
N ARG A 211 1.40 5.79 -3.85
CA ARG A 211 -0.01 5.81 -4.22
C ARG A 211 -0.88 5.59 -2.98
N ILE A 212 -2.01 6.29 -2.94
CA ILE A 212 -2.94 6.29 -1.82
C ILE A 212 -4.32 5.87 -2.34
N TRP A 213 -4.96 4.95 -1.65
CA TRP A 213 -6.37 4.59 -1.85
C TRP A 213 -7.11 4.81 -0.56
N GLN A 214 -8.31 5.37 -0.65
CA GLN A 214 -9.21 5.51 0.47
C GLN A 214 -10.19 4.33 0.48
N ILE A 215 -10.40 3.73 1.65
CA ILE A 215 -11.41 2.70 1.86
C ILE A 215 -12.15 3.07 3.15
N GLY A 216 -13.45 3.39 3.03
CA GLY A 216 -14.21 3.92 4.16
C GLY A 216 -13.57 5.20 4.71
N SER A 217 -13.28 5.21 6.01
CA SER A 217 -12.65 6.36 6.69
C SER A 217 -11.11 6.28 6.74
N GLY A 218 -10.52 5.16 6.31
CA GLY A 218 -9.08 4.95 6.37
C GLY A 218 -8.44 4.85 4.98
N GLN A 219 -7.18 4.43 4.98
CA GLN A 219 -6.33 4.52 3.80
C GLN A 219 -5.36 3.35 3.65
N VAL A 220 -5.21 2.90 2.40
CA VAL A 220 -4.11 2.04 1.96
C VAL A 220 -3.08 2.93 1.28
N VAL A 221 -1.84 2.87 1.74
CA VAL A 221 -0.73 3.67 1.22
C VAL A 221 0.34 2.73 0.73
N TRP A 222 0.62 2.76 -0.56
CA TRP A 222 1.78 2.05 -1.11
C TRP A 222 2.94 3.03 -1.30
N LEU A 223 4.10 2.66 -0.77
CA LEU A 223 5.35 3.41 -0.86
C LEU A 223 6.38 2.53 -1.55
N GLY A 224 6.83 2.93 -2.75
CA GLY A 224 7.82 2.19 -3.53
C GLY A 224 9.24 2.20 -2.96
N SER A 225 9.45 2.37 -1.66
CA SER A 225 10.78 2.33 -1.05
C SER A 225 11.02 1.05 -0.27
N SER A 226 12.16 0.42 -0.55
CA SER A 226 12.66 -0.70 0.21
C SER A 226 13.34 -0.29 1.53
N PHE A 227 13.53 1.00 1.80
CA PHE A 227 14.33 1.48 2.93
C PHE A 227 15.75 0.88 2.98
N ALA A 228 16.26 0.34 1.86
CA ALA A 228 17.62 -0.20 1.80
C ALA A 228 18.70 0.88 1.87
N LYS A 229 18.36 2.11 1.48
CA LYS A 229 19.21 3.28 1.61
C LYS A 229 18.77 4.11 2.82
N ALA A 230 19.69 4.36 3.75
CA ALA A 230 19.47 5.34 4.79
C ALA A 230 19.12 6.70 4.15
N HIS A 231 18.15 7.43 4.72
CA HIS A 231 17.69 8.76 4.26
C HIS A 231 16.66 8.76 3.12
N ALA A 232 15.76 7.79 3.11
CA ALA A 232 14.50 7.89 2.36
C ALA A 232 13.52 8.84 3.08
N LYS A 233 13.99 10.02 3.53
CA LYS A 233 13.30 10.93 4.48
C LYS A 233 11.87 11.24 4.06
N MET A 234 11.63 11.43 2.77
CA MET A 234 10.29 11.68 2.23
C MET A 234 9.32 10.51 2.45
N PHE A 235 9.78 9.26 2.34
CA PHE A 235 8.95 8.08 2.59
C PHE A 235 8.67 7.93 4.08
N GLU A 236 9.67 8.22 4.91
CA GLU A 236 9.52 8.24 6.37
C GLU A 236 8.49 9.31 6.78
N GLU A 237 8.58 10.51 6.21
CA GLU A 237 7.63 11.61 6.41
C GLU A 237 6.21 11.24 5.96
N VAL A 238 6.05 10.70 4.75
CA VAL A 238 4.73 10.28 4.25
C VAL A 238 4.15 9.16 5.11
N MET A 239 4.95 8.14 5.45
CA MET A 239 4.52 7.06 6.35
C MET A 239 4.06 7.62 7.71
N GLY A 240 4.86 8.51 8.29
CA GLY A 240 4.56 9.20 9.54
C GLY A 240 3.25 9.97 9.48
N ILE A 241 3.11 10.85 8.50
CA ILE A 241 1.90 11.66 8.26
C ILE A 241 0.68 10.76 8.16
N MET A 242 0.72 9.71 7.34
CA MET A 242 -0.46 8.87 7.09
C MET A 242 -0.88 8.09 8.34
N LEU A 243 0.07 7.72 9.21
CA LEU A 243 -0.21 7.06 10.48
C LEU A 243 -0.71 8.05 11.54
N THR A 244 -0.15 9.26 11.60
CA THR A 244 -0.64 10.32 12.49
C THR A 244 -2.07 10.72 12.14
N LEU A 245 -2.38 10.87 10.85
CA LEU A 245 -3.74 11.18 10.41
C LEU A 245 -4.73 10.07 10.79
N ALA A 246 -4.34 8.79 10.70
CA ALA A 246 -5.18 7.70 11.17
C ALA A 246 -5.39 7.74 12.69
N ALA A 247 -4.35 8.07 13.47
CA ALA A 247 -4.45 8.21 14.92
C ALA A 247 -5.37 9.38 15.35
N GLU A 248 -5.44 10.44 14.54
CA GLU A 248 -6.31 11.61 14.78
C GLU A 248 -7.78 11.38 14.36
N GLY A 249 -8.13 10.18 13.87
CA GLY A 249 -9.48 9.83 13.44
C GLY A 249 -9.71 9.91 11.93
N GLY A 250 -8.64 10.02 11.15
CA GLY A 250 -8.68 10.12 9.70
C GLY A 250 -8.98 11.54 9.21
N VAL A 251 -8.85 11.73 7.91
CA VAL A 251 -9.35 12.93 7.24
C VAL A 251 -10.37 12.49 6.21
N ASP A 252 -11.57 13.05 6.27
CA ASP A 252 -12.61 12.78 5.27
C ASP A 252 -12.15 13.34 3.92
N LEU A 253 -11.44 12.50 3.17
CA LEU A 253 -11.10 12.76 1.78
C LEU A 253 -12.38 12.67 0.97
N PRO A 254 -12.65 13.64 0.07
CA PRO A 254 -13.75 13.50 -0.88
C PRO A 254 -13.51 12.22 -1.67
N SER A 255 -14.45 11.28 -1.55
CA SER A 255 -14.44 10.03 -2.30
C SER A 255 -14.13 10.35 -3.76
N PRO A 256 -13.18 9.65 -4.42
CA PRO A 256 -12.85 9.92 -5.81
C PRO A 256 -14.15 9.77 -6.61
N SER A 257 -14.71 10.91 -7.01
CA SER A 257 -15.92 10.93 -7.80
C SER A 257 -15.63 10.06 -9.03
N PRO A 258 -16.43 9.01 -9.31
CA PRO A 258 -16.23 8.21 -10.51
C PRO A 258 -16.14 9.20 -11.66
N ALA A 259 -15.05 9.13 -12.43
CA ALA A 259 -14.77 10.04 -13.54
C ALA A 259 -16.07 10.28 -14.30
N ASP A 260 -16.50 11.55 -14.37
CA ASP A 260 -17.82 11.95 -14.87
C ASP A 260 -18.17 11.09 -16.10
N THR A 261 -19.12 10.18 -15.90
CA THR A 261 -19.76 9.48 -17.01
C THR A 261 -20.24 10.59 -17.94
N PRO A 262 -19.83 10.64 -19.22
CA PRO A 262 -20.20 11.72 -20.10
C PRO A 262 -21.72 11.90 -20.03
N SER A 263 -22.16 13.10 -19.64
CA SER A 263 -23.57 13.46 -19.55
C SER A 263 -24.30 12.95 -20.80
N PRO A 264 -25.47 12.31 -20.65
CA PRO A 264 -26.28 11.95 -21.80
C PRO A 264 -26.48 13.21 -22.64
N SER A 265 -26.10 13.13 -23.92
CA SER A 265 -26.31 14.21 -24.87
C SER A 265 -27.76 14.72 -24.77
N PRO A 266 -27.98 16.04 -24.75
CA PRO A 266 -29.34 16.58 -24.75
C PRO A 266 -30.11 16.04 -25.96
N ASP A 267 -31.35 15.64 -25.70
CA ASP A 267 -32.30 15.15 -26.70
C ASP A 267 -32.30 16.05 -27.94
N ALA A 268 -32.19 15.40 -29.11
CA ALA A 268 -32.25 16.07 -30.38
C ALA A 268 -33.59 16.82 -30.52
N PRO A 269 -33.60 18.10 -30.94
CA PRO A 269 -34.84 18.81 -31.20
C PRO A 269 -35.58 18.17 -32.38
N ASP A 270 -36.91 18.15 -32.27
CA ASP A 270 -37.86 17.63 -33.25
C ASP A 270 -37.47 17.99 -34.70
N SER A 271 -37.33 16.95 -35.52
CA SER A 271 -37.08 17.05 -36.96
C SER A 271 -38.20 17.83 -37.68
N PRO A 272 -37.86 18.86 -38.46
CA PRO A 272 -38.78 19.46 -39.43
C PRO A 272 -39.02 18.51 -40.60
N ALA A 273 -40.24 18.62 -41.15
CA ALA A 273 -40.80 17.82 -42.24
C ALA A 273 -39.88 17.66 -43.47
N GLU A 274 -39.99 16.48 -44.07
CA GLU A 274 -39.33 16.04 -45.30
C GLU A 274 -39.60 16.99 -46.49
N PRO A 275 -38.56 17.32 -47.28
CA PRO A 275 -38.72 17.65 -48.68
C PRO A 275 -38.35 16.46 -49.59
N ASP A 276 -39.01 16.48 -50.73
CA ASP A 276 -39.14 15.43 -51.73
C ASP A 276 -37.88 14.68 -52.16
N SER A 277 -38.14 13.41 -52.49
CA SER A 277 -37.24 12.43 -53.09
C SER A 277 -36.52 12.94 -54.35
N PRO A 278 -35.22 12.62 -54.49
CA PRO A 278 -34.66 12.35 -55.80
C PRO A 278 -34.08 10.92 -55.90
N GLU A 279 -34.63 10.24 -56.89
CA GLU A 279 -33.96 9.39 -57.87
C GLU A 279 -33.01 8.26 -57.42
N LEU A 280 -33.45 7.05 -57.79
CA LEU A 280 -32.84 5.74 -57.63
C LEU A 280 -31.39 5.71 -58.16
N SER A 281 -30.44 5.49 -57.25
CA SER A 281 -29.08 5.06 -57.60
C SER A 281 -29.07 3.59 -58.04
N PRO A 282 -28.28 3.21 -59.07
CA PRO A 282 -28.23 1.85 -59.59
C PRO A 282 -27.60 0.86 -58.61
N PRO A 283 -27.90 -0.45 -58.73
CA PRO A 283 -27.49 -1.45 -57.76
C PRO A 283 -25.96 -1.65 -57.71
N PRO A 284 -25.40 -1.93 -56.53
CA PRO A 284 -23.97 -2.14 -56.36
C PRO A 284 -23.50 -3.41 -57.10
N LYS A 285 -22.43 -3.26 -57.87
CA LYS A 285 -21.72 -4.37 -58.52
C LYS A 285 -21.16 -5.33 -57.45
N LYS A 286 -21.35 -6.63 -57.71
CA LYS A 286 -20.86 -7.76 -56.92
C LYS A 286 -19.39 -7.58 -56.55
N SER A 287 -19.11 -7.62 -55.24
CA SER A 287 -17.76 -7.63 -54.69
C SER A 287 -16.93 -8.81 -55.23
N PRO A 288 -15.65 -8.60 -55.55
CA PRO A 288 -14.75 -9.67 -55.97
C PRO A 288 -14.47 -10.66 -54.82
N PRO A 289 -14.19 -11.93 -55.13
CA PRO A 289 -13.91 -12.94 -54.12
C PRO A 289 -12.61 -12.65 -53.36
N PRO A 290 -12.50 -13.07 -52.09
CA PRO A 290 -11.33 -12.81 -51.27
C PRO A 290 -10.07 -13.48 -51.84
N PRO A 291 -8.90 -12.82 -51.74
CA PRO A 291 -7.64 -13.40 -52.20
C PRO A 291 -7.29 -14.66 -51.38
N ARG A 292 -6.82 -15.70 -52.09
CA ARG A 292 -6.37 -16.96 -51.50
C ARG A 292 -5.22 -16.71 -50.53
N LYS A 293 -5.29 -17.36 -49.35
CA LYS A 293 -4.24 -17.34 -48.34
C LYS A 293 -2.89 -17.76 -48.95
N PRO A 294 -1.79 -17.03 -48.70
CA PRO A 294 -0.47 -17.45 -49.12
C PRO A 294 -0.05 -18.74 -48.40
N PRO A 295 0.71 -19.63 -49.05
CA PRO A 295 1.19 -20.86 -48.45
C PRO A 295 2.15 -20.57 -47.28
N SER A 296 1.98 -21.30 -46.19
CA SER A 296 2.80 -21.20 -44.98
C SER A 296 4.29 -21.33 -45.30
N PRO A 297 5.16 -20.48 -44.73
CA PRO A 297 6.60 -20.58 -44.92
C PRO A 297 7.14 -21.90 -44.36
N ARG A 298 7.99 -22.56 -45.15
CA ARG A 298 8.74 -23.75 -44.77
C ARG A 298 9.58 -23.47 -43.52
N LYS A 299 9.57 -24.41 -42.57
CA LYS A 299 10.44 -24.39 -41.39
C LYS A 299 11.92 -24.33 -41.81
N PRO A 300 12.74 -23.46 -41.20
CA PRO A 300 14.18 -23.47 -41.42
C PRO A 300 14.81 -24.77 -40.89
N PRO A 301 15.90 -25.26 -41.52
CA PRO A 301 16.60 -26.45 -41.06
C PRO A 301 17.26 -26.22 -39.70
N SER A 302 17.17 -27.23 -38.83
CA SER A 302 17.82 -27.26 -37.52
C SER A 302 19.33 -27.02 -37.65
N PRO A 303 19.93 -26.10 -36.86
CA PRO A 303 21.36 -25.96 -36.80
C PRO A 303 21.99 -27.18 -36.11
N SER A 304 22.97 -27.78 -36.77
CA SER A 304 23.81 -28.85 -36.25
C SER A 304 24.54 -28.41 -34.98
N ARG A 305 24.56 -29.29 -33.97
CA ARG A 305 25.31 -29.12 -32.72
C ARG A 305 26.82 -28.98 -33.02
N PRO A 306 27.52 -27.97 -32.49
CA PRO A 306 28.97 -27.97 -32.47
C PRO A 306 29.49 -29.01 -31.48
N SER A 307 30.50 -29.74 -31.94
CA SER A 307 31.24 -30.77 -31.22
C SER A 307 31.92 -30.21 -29.96
N SER A 308 31.89 -31.01 -28.90
CA SER A 308 32.55 -30.78 -27.61
C SER A 308 34.05 -30.49 -27.77
N PRO A 309 34.59 -29.45 -27.09
CA PRO A 309 36.03 -29.33 -26.93
C PRO A 309 36.52 -30.22 -25.77
N SER A 310 37.61 -30.92 -26.06
CA SER A 310 38.38 -31.76 -25.16
C SER A 310 38.89 -31.00 -23.93
N THR A 311 38.79 -31.65 -22.77
CA THR A 311 39.45 -31.28 -21.51
C THR A 311 40.97 -31.43 -21.62
N PRO A 312 41.77 -30.45 -21.18
CA PRO A 312 43.19 -30.64 -20.89
C PRO A 312 43.43 -31.03 -19.41
N ASP A 313 44.59 -31.61 -19.21
CA ASP A 313 45.09 -32.41 -18.10
C ASP A 313 45.02 -31.83 -16.68
N ALA A 314 45.00 -32.79 -15.76
CA ALA A 314 45.16 -32.66 -14.32
C ALA A 314 46.52 -32.06 -13.91
N PRO A 315 46.60 -31.56 -12.67
CA PRO A 315 47.74 -31.95 -11.84
C PRO A 315 47.36 -32.34 -10.41
N GLY A 316 48.01 -33.41 -9.95
CA GLY A 316 48.58 -33.49 -8.60
C GLY A 316 47.68 -33.94 -7.46
N SER A 317 47.69 -35.24 -7.17
CA SER A 317 47.43 -35.79 -5.84
C SER A 317 48.43 -35.23 -4.81
N PRO A 318 48.03 -35.17 -3.53
CA PRO A 318 48.86 -35.84 -2.55
C PRO A 318 48.06 -36.67 -1.52
N GLU A 319 48.64 -37.85 -1.29
CA GLU A 319 48.75 -38.62 -0.04
C GLU A 319 47.60 -38.68 0.98
N GLU A 320 47.13 -39.91 1.09
CA GLU A 320 46.48 -40.56 2.24
C GLU A 320 47.34 -40.47 3.52
N PRO A 321 46.71 -40.45 4.71
CA PRO A 321 46.97 -41.57 5.60
C PRO A 321 45.75 -42.09 6.37
N GLN A 322 45.58 -43.41 6.24
CA GLN A 322 45.29 -44.43 7.25
C GLN A 322 44.18 -44.23 8.30
N ALA A 323 43.22 -45.15 8.14
CA ALA A 323 42.35 -45.82 9.09
C ALA A 323 42.67 -45.74 10.61
N ALA A 324 41.63 -45.41 11.37
CA ALA A 324 41.35 -46.01 12.67
C ALA A 324 39.84 -46.24 12.82
N THR A 325 39.48 -47.49 13.09
CA THR A 325 38.19 -47.96 13.63
C THR A 325 37.86 -47.22 14.93
N PRO A 326 36.57 -47.04 15.30
CA PRO A 326 35.93 -48.07 16.13
C PRO A 326 34.41 -48.25 15.96
N GLU A 327 34.00 -49.44 16.42
CA GLU A 327 32.68 -49.85 16.86
C GLU A 327 31.97 -48.81 17.74
N ASP A 328 30.66 -48.64 17.56
CA ASP A 328 29.60 -49.07 18.49
C ASP A 328 28.31 -48.30 18.15
N SER A 329 27.31 -49.02 17.66
CA SER A 329 25.98 -48.47 17.38
C SER A 329 25.03 -48.78 18.55
N PRO A 330 24.48 -47.79 19.27
CA PRO A 330 23.35 -48.03 20.15
C PRO A 330 22.04 -48.12 19.34
N PRO A 331 21.08 -48.97 19.78
CA PRO A 331 19.85 -49.25 19.03
C PRO A 331 18.85 -48.07 19.05
N PRO A 332 17.98 -47.98 18.03
CA PRO A 332 17.01 -46.89 17.92
C PRO A 332 15.93 -46.99 19.01
N LYS A 333 15.75 -45.87 19.73
CA LYS A 333 14.65 -45.70 20.70
C LYS A 333 13.31 -45.66 19.97
N LYS A 334 12.39 -46.47 20.48
CA LYS A 334 11.00 -46.63 20.06
C LYS A 334 10.24 -45.30 20.14
N SER A 335 9.50 -44.99 19.07
CA SER A 335 8.48 -43.94 19.00
C SER A 335 7.44 -44.10 20.11
N PRO A 336 7.09 -43.03 20.85
CA PRO A 336 5.91 -43.01 21.68
C PRO A 336 4.64 -42.76 20.83
N SER A 337 3.66 -43.62 21.06
CA SER A 337 2.31 -43.56 20.50
C SER A 337 1.56 -42.26 20.82
N PRO A 338 0.64 -41.81 19.97
CA PRO A 338 -0.14 -40.59 20.20
C PRO A 338 -1.18 -40.78 21.33
N PRO A 339 -1.45 -39.74 22.13
CA PRO A 339 -2.46 -39.79 23.18
C PRO A 339 -3.89 -39.85 22.64
N ARG A 340 -4.70 -40.62 23.36
CA ARG A 340 -6.10 -40.95 23.09
C ARG A 340 -7.00 -39.72 23.21
N ARG A 341 -7.94 -39.61 22.24
CA ARG A 341 -9.14 -38.76 22.28
C ARG A 341 -9.89 -38.89 23.62
N PRO A 342 -10.29 -37.78 24.26
CA PRO A 342 -11.32 -37.80 25.27
C PRO A 342 -12.69 -38.04 24.65
N ARG A 343 -13.45 -38.91 25.32
CA ARG A 343 -14.83 -39.28 25.03
C ARG A 343 -15.78 -38.10 25.32
N SER A 344 -16.71 -37.85 24.40
CA SER A 344 -17.89 -37.05 24.64
C SER A 344 -18.80 -37.70 25.69
N PRO A 345 -19.39 -36.96 26.64
CA PRO A 345 -20.59 -37.39 27.35
C PRO A 345 -21.86 -37.06 26.55
N PRO A 346 -22.97 -37.78 26.80
CA PRO A 346 -24.19 -37.68 25.99
C PRO A 346 -25.27 -36.77 26.59
N ARG A 347 -26.23 -36.42 25.71
CA ARG A 347 -27.68 -36.23 25.91
C ARG A 347 -28.27 -34.84 26.27
N THR A 348 -28.85 -34.23 25.22
CA THR A 348 -30.24 -33.74 25.01
C THR A 348 -30.80 -32.49 25.74
N PRO A 349 -31.78 -31.78 25.10
CA PRO A 349 -32.25 -30.40 25.38
C PRO A 349 -33.66 -30.41 26.05
N PRO A 350 -34.55 -29.38 25.92
CA PRO A 350 -34.45 -27.90 25.90
C PRO A 350 -35.33 -27.24 27.01
N ALA A 351 -35.15 -25.94 27.31
CA ALA A 351 -36.24 -25.03 27.72
C ALA A 351 -35.75 -23.57 27.88
N SER A 352 -36.30 -22.67 27.05
CA SER A 352 -36.72 -21.32 27.48
C SER A 352 -38.21 -21.43 27.90
N PRO A 353 -38.88 -20.45 28.58
CA PRO A 353 -38.57 -19.01 28.67
C PRO A 353 -38.84 -18.36 30.06
N ALA A 354 -38.59 -17.05 30.15
CA ALA A 354 -39.41 -16.01 30.79
C ALA A 354 -38.64 -15.01 31.67
N VAL A 355 -38.77 -13.75 31.25
CA VAL A 355 -38.61 -12.49 32.00
C VAL A 355 -39.75 -12.38 33.02
N PRO A 356 -39.54 -11.81 34.23
CA PRO A 356 -40.02 -10.44 34.47
C PRO A 356 -39.11 -9.57 35.38
N GLU A 357 -39.15 -8.27 35.07
CA GLU A 357 -39.22 -7.08 35.95
C GLU A 357 -38.51 -7.04 37.32
N GLY A 358 -37.81 -5.92 37.53
CA GLY A 358 -38.01 -5.12 38.76
C GLY A 358 -36.89 -5.16 39.82
N GLU A 359 -36.11 -4.07 39.83
CA GLU A 359 -35.25 -3.47 40.87
C GLU A 359 -35.35 -4.00 42.34
N PRO A 360 -34.23 -4.04 43.09
CA PRO A 360 -33.76 -2.81 43.76
C PRO A 360 -32.23 -2.59 43.77
N VAL A 361 -31.90 -1.30 43.78
CA VAL A 361 -30.60 -0.68 44.01
C VAL A 361 -29.86 -1.33 45.18
N SER A 362 -28.68 -1.86 44.90
CA SER A 362 -27.72 -2.30 45.93
C SER A 362 -26.93 -1.10 46.47
N PRO A 363 -26.73 -1.00 47.80
CA PRO A 363 -25.86 0.03 48.39
C PRO A 363 -24.39 -0.19 48.00
N PRO A 364 -23.57 0.86 47.98
CA PRO A 364 -22.15 0.75 47.65
C PRO A 364 -21.40 -0.12 48.68
N PRO A 365 -20.38 -0.89 48.26
CA PRO A 365 -19.59 -1.71 49.17
C PRO A 365 -18.78 -0.83 50.13
N PRO A 366 -18.55 -1.29 51.37
CA PRO A 366 -17.68 -0.59 52.32
C PRO A 366 -16.24 -0.55 51.78
N THR A 367 -15.64 0.64 51.85
CA THR A 367 -14.22 0.87 51.59
C THR A 367 -13.36 0.05 52.54
N ASP A 368 -12.57 -0.85 51.97
CA ASP A 368 -11.63 -1.74 52.65
C ASP A 368 -10.38 -0.94 53.12
N PRO A 369 -10.12 -0.78 54.42
CA PRO A 369 -8.96 -0.06 54.93
C PRO A 369 -7.77 -1.03 55.06
N SER A 370 -7.25 -1.54 53.95
CA SER A 370 -6.06 -2.41 53.96
C SER A 370 -5.31 -2.39 52.62
N SER A 371 -4.91 -1.21 52.16
CA SER A 371 -3.86 -1.09 51.16
C SER A 371 -2.51 -0.84 51.86
N PRO A 372 -1.55 -1.79 51.82
CA PRO A 372 -0.20 -1.54 52.31
C PRO A 372 0.47 -0.46 51.44
N PRO A 373 1.34 0.38 52.02
CA PRO A 373 1.98 1.47 51.29
C PRO A 373 2.84 0.92 50.14
N PRO A 374 2.92 1.63 49.00
CA PRO A 374 3.71 1.20 47.86
C PRO A 374 5.18 1.06 48.26
N LYS A 375 5.75 -0.12 47.97
CA LYS A 375 7.17 -0.40 48.16
C LYS A 375 7.98 0.60 47.32
N ARG A 376 8.93 1.26 47.98
CA ARG A 376 9.90 2.17 47.35
C ARG A 376 10.58 1.48 46.18
N SER A 377 10.60 2.16 45.04
CA SER A 377 11.31 1.70 43.84
C SER A 377 12.78 1.44 44.15
N PRO A 378 13.35 0.34 43.63
CA PRO A 378 14.77 0.04 43.82
C PRO A 378 15.63 1.14 43.17
N PRO A 379 16.80 1.45 43.75
CA PRO A 379 17.72 2.43 43.18
C PRO A 379 18.21 1.94 41.80
N PRO A 380 18.52 2.87 40.88
CA PRO A 380 19.00 2.53 39.55
C PRO A 380 20.30 1.70 39.62
N PRO A 381 20.48 0.73 38.70
CA PRO A 381 21.68 -0.11 38.68
C PRO A 381 22.93 0.76 38.47
N ARG A 382 23.96 0.48 39.28
CA ARG A 382 25.27 1.12 39.14
C ARG A 382 25.85 0.82 37.74
N PRO A 383 26.49 1.81 37.09
CA PRO A 383 27.18 1.57 35.84
C PRO A 383 28.31 0.54 36.05
N PRO A 384 28.53 -0.35 35.06
CA PRO A 384 29.53 -1.40 35.18
C PRO A 384 30.94 -0.80 35.31
N PRO A 385 31.83 -1.45 36.07
CA PRO A 385 33.22 -1.02 36.20
C PRO A 385 33.89 -1.06 34.82
N ARG A 386 34.60 0.03 34.49
CA ARG A 386 35.44 0.12 33.29
C ARG A 386 36.40 -1.08 33.26
N SER A 387 36.33 -1.84 32.19
CA SER A 387 37.26 -2.95 31.93
C SER A 387 38.71 -2.45 31.96
N PRO A 388 39.63 -3.19 32.61
CA PRO A 388 41.04 -2.86 32.62
C PRO A 388 41.61 -3.00 31.21
N ARG A 389 42.46 -2.04 30.81
CA ARG A 389 43.23 -2.09 29.57
C ARG A 389 44.12 -3.33 29.58
N SER A 390 43.96 -4.19 28.57
CA SER A 390 44.87 -5.30 28.34
C SER A 390 46.29 -4.81 28.06
N PRO A 391 47.33 -5.53 28.55
CA PRO A 391 48.72 -5.18 28.33
C PRO A 391 49.13 -5.41 26.87
N ALA A 392 50.01 -4.52 26.39
CA ALA A 392 50.54 -4.55 25.04
C ALA A 392 51.42 -5.80 24.81
N VAL A 393 51.14 -6.51 23.72
CA VAL A 393 51.98 -7.61 23.22
C VAL A 393 53.22 -7.00 22.52
N PRO A 394 54.45 -7.29 22.96
CA PRO A 394 55.66 -6.85 22.26
C PRO A 394 55.89 -7.74 21.03
N GLY A 395 55.98 -7.15 19.84
CA GLY A 395 56.43 -7.86 18.64
C GLY A 395 55.65 -7.64 17.35
N ALA A 396 54.65 -6.76 17.31
CA ALA A 396 53.98 -6.42 16.06
C ALA A 396 54.84 -5.45 15.21
N PRO A 397 55.08 -5.72 13.92
CA PRO A 397 55.82 -4.83 13.03
C PRO A 397 55.11 -3.47 12.89
N ALA A 398 55.90 -2.39 12.94
CA ALA A 398 55.41 -1.02 12.91
C ALA A 398 54.59 -0.76 11.63
N LEU A 399 53.31 -0.42 11.80
CA LEU A 399 52.48 0.08 10.72
C LEU A 399 53.06 1.40 10.20
N PRO A 400 53.05 1.65 8.88
CA PRO A 400 53.51 2.90 8.31
C PRO A 400 52.68 4.08 8.85
N PRO A 401 53.29 5.28 9.00
CA PRO A 401 52.60 6.43 9.53
C PRO A 401 51.38 6.77 8.67
N PRO A 402 50.27 7.20 9.29
CA PRO A 402 49.07 7.57 8.54
C PRO A 402 49.38 8.75 7.60
N PRO A 403 48.80 8.78 6.40
CA PRO A 403 48.99 9.87 5.46
C PRO A 403 48.57 11.19 6.09
N LYS A 404 49.40 12.22 5.91
CA LYS A 404 49.13 13.59 6.39
C LYS A 404 47.78 14.04 5.86
N LYS A 405 46.91 14.49 6.77
CA LYS A 405 45.61 15.10 6.45
C LYS A 405 45.79 16.15 5.35
N SER A 406 45.05 15.96 4.26
CA SER A 406 44.96 16.91 3.16
C SER A 406 44.54 18.29 3.70
N PRO A 407 45.10 19.39 3.16
CA PRO A 407 44.67 20.73 3.53
C PRO A 407 43.19 20.92 3.19
N PRO A 408 42.47 21.76 3.96
CA PRO A 408 41.06 22.03 3.70
C PRO A 408 40.89 22.64 2.31
N PRO A 409 39.81 22.29 1.58
CA PRO A 409 39.54 22.84 0.27
C PRO A 409 39.45 24.37 0.33
N ALA A 410 40.11 25.03 -0.61
CA ALA A 410 40.05 26.48 -0.75
C ALA A 410 38.59 26.93 -0.90
N LYS A 411 38.21 27.98 -0.16
CA LYS A 411 36.89 28.61 -0.26
C LYS A 411 36.61 28.94 -1.72
N SER A 412 35.52 28.40 -2.27
CA SER A 412 35.05 28.74 -3.60
C SER A 412 34.88 30.26 -3.74
N PRO A 413 35.31 30.86 -4.86
CA PRO A 413 35.08 32.28 -5.10
C PRO A 413 33.58 32.58 -5.13
N PRO A 414 33.15 33.77 -4.69
CA PRO A 414 31.75 34.16 -4.74
C PRO A 414 31.26 34.16 -6.19
N PRO A 415 29.99 33.80 -6.44
CA PRO A 415 29.44 33.80 -7.78
C PRO A 415 29.53 35.21 -8.39
N PRO A 416 29.81 35.32 -9.70
CA PRO A 416 29.84 36.60 -10.39
C PRO A 416 28.48 37.28 -10.24
N ARG A 417 28.50 38.56 -9.84
CA ARG A 417 27.31 39.40 -9.77
C ARG A 417 26.66 39.44 -11.15
N THR A 418 25.42 39.00 -11.24
CA THR A 418 24.60 39.15 -12.44
C THR A 418 24.48 40.64 -12.79
N PRO A 419 24.66 41.02 -14.07
CA PRO A 419 24.40 42.37 -14.53
C PRO A 419 22.93 42.72 -14.27
N ARG A 420 22.68 43.87 -13.64
CA ARG A 420 21.34 44.46 -13.56
C ARG A 420 20.83 44.67 -14.98
N SER A 421 19.75 44.00 -15.34
CA SER A 421 19.00 44.30 -16.56
C SER A 421 18.57 45.76 -16.57
N PRO A 422 18.74 46.49 -17.69
CA PRO A 422 18.29 47.86 -17.81
C PRO A 422 16.75 47.91 -17.78
N ALA A 423 16.23 48.93 -17.09
CA ALA A 423 14.81 49.23 -17.04
C ALA A 423 14.27 49.44 -18.47
N MET A 424 13.22 48.69 -18.81
CA MET A 424 12.47 48.87 -20.04
C MET A 424 11.70 50.20 -20.00
N PRO A 425 11.68 50.98 -21.10
CA PRO A 425 10.90 52.20 -21.18
C PRO A 425 9.40 51.89 -21.26
N LEU A 426 8.62 52.65 -20.49
CA LEU A 426 7.16 52.71 -20.55
C LEU A 426 6.72 53.11 -21.97
N LEU A 427 6.00 52.23 -22.66
CA LEU A 427 5.26 52.56 -23.88
C LEU A 427 3.87 53.13 -23.54
N PRO A 428 3.35 54.06 -24.35
CA PRO A 428 2.12 54.79 -24.07
C PRO A 428 0.85 53.98 -24.38
N ASN A 429 -0.20 54.31 -23.63
CA ASN A 429 -1.57 53.82 -23.71
C ASN A 429 -2.10 53.62 -25.14
N GLU A 430 -2.55 52.40 -25.45
CA GLU A 430 -3.47 52.13 -26.57
C GLU A 430 -4.93 52.06 -26.07
N PRO A 431 -5.90 52.50 -26.88
CA PRO A 431 -7.31 52.59 -26.50
C PRO A 431 -8.05 51.24 -26.58
N ALA A 432 -9.04 51.10 -25.71
CA ALA A 432 -9.88 49.92 -25.55
C ALA A 432 -10.61 49.51 -26.85
N VAL A 433 -10.41 48.26 -27.27
CA VAL A 433 -11.19 47.56 -28.31
C VAL A 433 -12.26 46.70 -27.62
N PRO A 434 -13.53 46.72 -28.06
CA PRO A 434 -14.61 45.96 -27.43
C PRO A 434 -14.46 44.45 -27.68
N ALA A 435 -14.77 43.68 -26.64
CA ALA A 435 -14.68 42.23 -26.59
C ALA A 435 -15.47 41.54 -27.72
N ARG A 436 -14.77 40.75 -28.53
CA ARG A 436 -15.37 39.73 -29.41
C ARG A 436 -15.49 38.42 -28.63
N SER A 437 -16.69 37.86 -28.62
CA SER A 437 -17.00 36.52 -28.09
C SER A 437 -16.11 35.44 -28.73
N PRO A 438 -15.69 34.42 -27.97
CA PRO A 438 -14.91 33.32 -28.52
C PRO A 438 -15.74 32.48 -29.51
N PRO A 439 -15.14 31.95 -30.60
CA PRO A 439 -15.81 31.02 -31.49
C PRO A 439 -16.01 29.66 -30.80
N ALA A 440 -17.17 29.06 -31.07
CA ALA A 440 -17.52 27.72 -30.61
C ALA A 440 -16.53 26.65 -31.14
N PRO A 441 -16.23 25.61 -30.36
CA PRO A 441 -15.32 24.55 -30.78
C PRO A 441 -15.95 23.71 -31.92
N ALA A 442 -15.13 23.42 -32.93
CA ALA A 442 -15.46 22.58 -34.06
C ALA A 442 -15.70 21.12 -33.61
N VAL A 443 -16.84 20.57 -34.02
CA VAL A 443 -17.23 19.17 -33.81
C VAL A 443 -16.37 18.28 -34.71
N VAL A 444 -15.50 17.48 -34.10
CA VAL A 444 -14.75 16.41 -34.79
C VAL A 444 -15.62 15.15 -34.80
N ALA A 445 -16.00 14.69 -35.98
CA ALA A 445 -16.77 13.47 -36.17
C ALA A 445 -15.90 12.23 -35.93
N SER A 446 -16.13 11.53 -34.81
CA SER A 446 -15.58 10.19 -34.55
C SER A 446 -16.49 9.12 -35.13
N SER A 447 -15.96 8.33 -36.06
CA SER A 447 -16.63 7.15 -36.61
C SER A 447 -16.34 5.93 -35.72
N HIS A 448 -17.36 5.36 -35.07
CA HIS A 448 -17.27 4.05 -34.41
C HIS A 448 -18.10 3.00 -35.16
N PRO A 449 -17.62 1.74 -35.27
CA PRO A 449 -18.35 0.65 -35.92
C PRO A 449 -19.40 0.02 -34.97
N SER A 450 -20.60 -0.25 -35.52
CA SER A 450 -21.69 -0.98 -34.87
C SER A 450 -21.30 -2.39 -34.45
N VAL A 451 -21.54 -2.73 -33.20
CA VAL A 451 -21.55 -4.11 -32.68
C VAL A 451 -23.01 -4.55 -32.53
N ALA A 452 -23.35 -5.67 -33.16
CA ALA A 452 -24.67 -6.29 -33.13
C ALA A 452 -24.95 -6.97 -31.78
N ALA A 453 -26.16 -6.78 -31.25
CA ALA A 453 -26.70 -7.52 -30.11
C ALA A 453 -27.33 -8.84 -30.60
N PRO A 454 -27.23 -9.96 -29.85
CA PRO A 454 -28.03 -11.15 -30.10
C PRO A 454 -29.38 -11.08 -29.36
N GLY A 455 -30.40 -11.57 -30.05
CA GLY A 455 -31.81 -11.42 -29.72
C GLY A 455 -32.31 -12.24 -28.53
N GLN A 456 -33.43 -11.74 -28.01
CA GLN A 456 -34.36 -12.43 -27.13
C GLN A 456 -35.20 -13.43 -27.94
N GLU A 457 -35.36 -14.64 -27.42
CA GLU A 457 -36.45 -15.55 -27.78
C GLU A 457 -37.12 -15.98 -26.48
N ALA A 458 -38.43 -15.82 -26.42
CA ALA A 458 -39.29 -16.14 -25.28
C ALA A 458 -40.51 -16.91 -25.77
N GLU A 459 -40.74 -18.10 -25.19
CA GLU A 459 -42.00 -18.85 -25.07
C GLU A 459 -41.64 -20.18 -24.36
N ALA A 460 -42.39 -20.84 -23.48
CA ALA A 460 -43.63 -20.65 -22.73
C ALA A 460 -43.67 -21.80 -21.67
N PRO A 461 -44.63 -21.88 -20.74
CA PRO A 461 -44.46 -22.54 -19.44
C PRO A 461 -44.96 -24.00 -19.39
N VAL A 462 -44.34 -24.82 -18.53
CA VAL A 462 -44.91 -26.11 -18.08
C VAL A 462 -44.94 -26.14 -16.56
N ALA A 463 -46.14 -26.37 -16.04
CA ALA A 463 -46.50 -26.41 -14.62
C ALA A 463 -46.32 -27.84 -14.04
N PRO A 464 -46.61 -28.12 -12.74
CA PRO A 464 -45.66 -28.79 -11.86
C PRO A 464 -46.08 -30.22 -11.47
N HIS A 465 -45.09 -31.09 -11.19
CA HIS A 465 -45.32 -32.31 -10.44
C HIS A 465 -44.72 -32.23 -9.03
N ARG A 466 -45.63 -32.19 -8.05
CA ARG A 466 -45.39 -32.63 -6.67
C ARG A 466 -45.15 -34.14 -6.66
N VAL A 467 -44.09 -34.59 -5.99
CA VAL A 467 -44.12 -35.72 -5.03
C VAL A 467 -43.08 -35.41 -3.94
N ALA A 468 -43.49 -35.62 -2.69
CA ALA A 468 -42.73 -35.35 -1.47
C ALA A 468 -41.91 -36.60 -1.01
N PRO A 469 -41.47 -36.75 0.26
CA PRO A 469 -40.06 -36.81 0.63
C PRO A 469 -39.63 -38.18 1.22
N ALA A 470 -38.35 -38.33 1.59
CA ALA A 470 -37.84 -38.89 2.86
C ALA A 470 -36.52 -39.69 2.74
N LEU A 471 -35.60 -39.40 3.67
CA LEU A 471 -34.58 -40.28 4.31
C LEU A 471 -33.47 -40.82 3.38
N TRP A 472 -32.17 -40.61 3.62
CA TRP A 472 -31.35 -40.79 4.85
C TRP A 472 -30.26 -39.72 4.97
#